data_AF-A0A1F3YW50-F1
#
_entry.id   AF-A0A1F3YW50-F1
#
_cell.length_a   1.000
_cell.length_b   1.000
_cell.length_c   1.000
_cell.angle_alpha   90.00
_cell.angle_beta   90.00
_cell.angle_gamma   90.00
#
_symmetry.space_group_name_H-M   'P 1'
#
loop_
_entity.id
_entity.type
_entity.pdbx_description
1 polymer ?
#
loop_
_entity_poly.entity_id
_entity_poly.type
_entity_poly.pdbx_seq_one_letter_code
_entity_poly.pdbx_strand_id
1 'polypeptide(L)'
;MPTVFTAREIAESAVEKEMKRRDFYANVTKLSTDPEMAKLFEFLTAEEDRHVATFKKLRDQVPVEEVRPEEYDADMQAYMDSVVEERLYSKIDSKDFVQNAIEAKDVFRLAIALEKDAILFFWEFLPYVNDKDKKLVRTLIDEEKGHIRLLWKMKQELGQ
;
A
#
# COMPACT_ATOMS: atom_id res chain seq x y z
N MET A 1 -7.05 -23.92 -9.19
CA MET A 1 -5.93 -24.32 -8.30
C MET A 1 -5.35 -23.05 -7.73
N PRO A 2 -5.02 -22.96 -6.42
CA PRO A 2 -4.36 -21.77 -5.90
C PRO A 2 -3.00 -21.65 -6.60
N THR A 3 -2.80 -20.51 -7.26
CA THR A 3 -1.53 -20.15 -7.87
C THR A 3 -0.58 -19.80 -6.73
N VAL A 4 0.45 -20.60 -6.51
CA VAL A 4 1.49 -20.30 -5.52
C VAL A 4 2.42 -19.25 -6.14
N PHE A 5 2.58 -18.10 -5.48
CA PHE A 5 3.37 -16.97 -5.97
C PHE A 5 4.87 -17.17 -5.66
N THR A 6 5.72 -16.67 -6.54
CA THR A 6 7.16 -16.52 -6.35
C THR A 6 7.47 -15.24 -5.57
N ALA A 7 8.65 -15.16 -4.94
CA ALA A 7 9.12 -13.93 -4.29
C ALA A 7 9.07 -12.70 -5.21
N ARG A 8 9.27 -12.90 -6.52
CA ARG A 8 9.18 -11.86 -7.53
C ARG A 8 7.73 -11.39 -7.75
N GLU A 9 6.78 -12.31 -7.84
CA GLU A 9 5.35 -11.96 -7.99
C GLU A 9 4.80 -11.27 -6.74
N ILE A 10 5.25 -11.66 -5.54
CA ILE A 10 4.91 -10.95 -4.30
C ILE A 10 5.45 -9.51 -4.34
N ALA A 11 6.70 -9.32 -4.78
CA ALA A 11 7.27 -7.98 -4.95
C ALA A 11 6.56 -7.16 -6.04
N GLU A 12 6.09 -7.80 -7.11
CA GLU A 12 5.28 -7.17 -8.16
C GLU A 12 3.92 -6.71 -7.63
N SER A 13 3.27 -7.53 -6.80
CA SER A 13 2.04 -7.18 -6.08
C SER A 13 2.25 -6.00 -5.13
N ALA A 14 3.40 -5.93 -4.44
CA ALA A 14 3.78 -4.75 -3.64
C ALA A 14 3.79 -3.49 -4.52
N VAL A 15 4.51 -3.52 -5.65
CA VAL A 15 4.59 -2.37 -6.59
C VAL A 15 3.21 -1.94 -7.06
N GLU A 16 2.34 -2.89 -7.43
CA GLU A 16 0.99 -2.57 -7.89
C GLU A 16 0.16 -1.88 -6.79
N LYS A 17 0.27 -2.35 -5.55
CA LYS A 17 -0.43 -1.77 -4.40
C LYS A 17 0.02 -0.33 -4.11
N GLU A 18 1.33 -0.08 -4.09
CA GLU A 18 1.86 1.29 -3.94
C GLU A 18 1.33 2.21 -5.06
N MET A 19 1.34 1.74 -6.31
CA MET A 19 0.84 2.53 -7.45
C MET A 19 -0.65 2.87 -7.30
N LYS A 20 -1.47 1.92 -6.84
CA LYS A 20 -2.89 2.16 -6.58
C LYS A 20 -3.13 3.14 -5.43
N ARG A 21 -2.35 3.06 -4.34
CA ARG A 21 -2.43 4.03 -3.22
C ARG A 21 -2.01 5.43 -3.66
N ARG A 22 -0.91 5.55 -4.40
CA ARG A 22 -0.49 6.79 -5.04
C ARG A 22 -1.62 7.42 -5.84
N ASP A 23 -2.26 6.64 -6.71
CA ASP A 23 -3.31 7.16 -7.59
C ASP A 23 -4.55 7.59 -6.80
N PHE A 24 -4.91 6.86 -5.74
CA PHE A 24 -5.94 7.27 -4.78
C PHE A 24 -5.59 8.61 -4.13
N TYR A 25 -4.39 8.77 -3.56
CA TYR A 25 -3.95 10.02 -2.93
C TYR A 25 -3.87 11.19 -3.92
N ALA A 26 -3.39 10.94 -5.13
CA ALA A 26 -3.34 11.95 -6.19
C ALA A 26 -4.75 12.40 -6.60
N ASN A 27 -5.73 11.49 -6.63
CA ASN A 27 -7.12 11.83 -6.89
C ASN A 27 -7.72 12.63 -5.74
N VAL A 28 -7.47 12.28 -4.48
CA VAL A 28 -7.92 13.07 -3.32
C VAL A 28 -7.35 14.49 -3.39
N THR A 29 -6.06 14.63 -3.69
CA THR A 29 -5.38 15.93 -3.84
C THR A 29 -6.07 16.81 -4.89
N LYS A 30 -6.46 16.23 -6.03
CA LYS A 30 -7.09 16.96 -7.15
C LYS A 30 -8.55 17.33 -6.90
N LEU A 31 -9.27 16.52 -6.11
CA LEU A 31 -10.72 16.64 -5.92
C LEU A 31 -11.09 17.35 -4.62
N SER A 32 -10.19 17.37 -3.63
CA SER A 32 -10.40 18.07 -2.36
C SER A 32 -10.51 19.58 -2.57
N THR A 33 -11.51 20.20 -1.92
CA THR A 33 -11.62 21.65 -1.81
C THR A 33 -10.99 22.21 -0.53
N ASP A 34 -10.63 21.33 0.42
CA ASP A 34 -9.91 21.68 1.64
C ASP A 34 -8.40 21.72 1.37
N PRO A 35 -7.72 22.86 1.63
CA PRO A 35 -6.31 23.03 1.30
C PRO A 35 -5.37 22.21 2.20
N GLU A 36 -5.72 21.97 3.46
CA GLU A 36 -4.90 21.18 4.38
C GLU A 36 -5.00 19.68 4.05
N MET A 37 -6.20 19.22 3.70
CA MET A 37 -6.38 17.88 3.14
C MET A 37 -5.59 17.71 1.85
N ALA A 38 -5.71 18.64 0.89
CA ALA A 38 -4.99 18.55 -0.38
C ALA A 38 -3.47 18.48 -0.17
N LYS A 39 -2.93 19.32 0.72
CA LYS A 39 -1.51 19.33 1.07
C LYS A 39 -1.02 18.02 1.70
N LEU A 40 -1.81 17.42 2.59
CA LEU A 40 -1.45 16.12 3.18
C LEU A 40 -1.43 15.01 2.11
N PHE A 41 -2.45 14.95 1.27
CA PHE A 41 -2.52 13.92 0.24
C PHE A 41 -1.50 14.12 -0.89
N GLU A 42 -1.07 15.36 -1.16
CA GLU A 42 0.07 15.64 -2.05
C GLU A 42 1.36 15.06 -1.47
N PHE A 43 1.61 15.27 -0.17
CA PHE A 43 2.75 14.68 0.52
C PHE A 43 2.73 13.14 0.45
N LEU A 44 1.58 12.52 0.77
CA LEU A 44 1.44 11.06 0.70
C LEU A 44 1.64 10.52 -0.72
N THR A 45 1.15 11.23 -1.74
CA THR A 45 1.38 10.86 -3.15
C THR A 45 2.87 10.78 -3.48
N ALA A 46 3.67 11.75 -3.02
CA ALA A 46 5.11 11.77 -3.26
C ALA A 46 5.85 10.65 -2.51
N GLU A 47 5.41 10.30 -1.30
CA GLU A 47 5.95 9.17 -0.54
C GLU A 47 5.67 7.84 -1.25
N GLU A 48 4.45 7.64 -1.77
CA GLU A 48 4.11 6.45 -2.53
C GLU A 48 4.94 6.32 -3.82
N ASP A 49 5.25 7.42 -4.52
CA ASP A 49 6.18 7.36 -5.67
C ASP A 49 7.59 6.89 -5.25
N ARG A 50 8.08 7.29 -4.07
CA ARG A 50 9.34 6.82 -3.48
C ARG A 50 9.25 5.33 -3.14
N HIS A 51 8.13 4.88 -2.60
CA HIS A 51 7.91 3.48 -2.26
C HIS A 51 7.83 2.59 -3.52
N VAL A 52 7.07 3.00 -4.55
CA VAL A 52 7.05 2.35 -5.87
C VAL A 52 8.45 2.15 -6.43
N ALA A 53 9.27 3.21 -6.43
CA ALA A 53 10.65 3.13 -6.93
C ALA A 53 11.51 2.16 -6.09
N THR A 54 11.27 2.10 -4.79
CA THR A 54 11.97 1.20 -3.87
C THR A 54 11.58 -0.25 -4.09
N PHE A 55 10.29 -0.56 -4.15
CA PHE A 55 9.80 -1.91 -4.41
C PHE A 55 10.16 -2.42 -5.80
N LYS A 56 10.19 -1.56 -6.82
CA LYS A 56 10.71 -1.94 -8.16
C LYS A 56 12.16 -2.40 -8.08
N LYS A 57 13.02 -1.68 -7.34
CA LYS A 57 14.42 -2.08 -7.13
C LYS A 57 14.53 -3.39 -6.36
N LEU A 58 13.66 -3.63 -5.37
CA LEU A 58 13.63 -4.88 -4.61
C LEU A 58 13.21 -6.05 -5.52
N ARG A 59 12.11 -5.89 -6.27
CA ARG A 59 11.63 -6.87 -7.26
C ARG A 59 12.72 -7.25 -8.27
N ASP A 60 13.45 -6.26 -8.79
CA ASP A 60 14.47 -6.47 -9.82
C ASP A 60 15.73 -7.17 -9.27
N GLN A 61 15.92 -7.20 -7.95
CA GLN A 61 16.98 -7.96 -7.28
C GLN A 61 16.59 -9.41 -6.97
N VAL A 62 15.30 -9.74 -7.01
CA VAL A 62 14.83 -11.12 -6.86
C VAL A 62 15.15 -11.88 -8.16
N PRO A 63 15.92 -12.99 -8.10
CA PRO A 63 16.19 -13.82 -9.26
C PRO A 63 14.89 -14.23 -9.97
N VAL A 64 14.93 -14.28 -11.30
CA VAL A 64 13.78 -14.70 -12.12
C VAL A 64 13.50 -16.20 -11.99
N GLU A 65 14.39 -16.96 -11.34
CA GLU A 65 14.22 -18.38 -11.11
C GLU A 65 12.91 -18.65 -10.35
N GLU A 66 12.11 -19.59 -10.87
CA GLU A 66 10.81 -20.03 -10.32
C GLU A 66 10.95 -20.79 -8.99
N VAL A 67 11.95 -20.47 -8.17
CA VAL A 67 12.10 -21.06 -6.85
C VAL A 67 11.02 -20.48 -5.97
N ARG A 68 9.93 -21.24 -5.85
CA ARG A 68 8.88 -20.98 -4.86
C ARG A 68 9.52 -21.06 -3.48
N PRO A 69 9.42 -20.00 -2.67
CA PRO A 69 9.83 -20.09 -1.28
C PRO A 69 9.07 -21.26 -0.64
N GLU A 70 9.75 -22.18 0.04
CA GLU A 70 9.07 -23.27 0.79
C GLU A 70 8.08 -22.70 1.81
N GLU A 71 8.35 -21.48 2.29
CA GLU A 71 7.55 -20.72 3.24
C GLU A 71 6.27 -20.09 2.63
N TYR A 72 6.17 -19.96 1.30
CA TYR A 72 4.99 -19.44 0.61
C TYR A 72 4.19 -20.59 0.01
N ASP A 73 3.45 -21.31 0.85
CA ASP A 73 2.61 -22.44 0.45
C ASP A 73 1.15 -22.01 0.18
N ALA A 74 0.26 -22.99 0.00
CA ALA A 74 -1.16 -22.73 -0.25
C ALA A 74 -1.89 -22.10 0.95
N ASP A 75 -1.43 -22.36 2.18
CA ASP A 75 -2.03 -21.80 3.40
C ASP A 75 -1.63 -20.33 3.55
N MET A 76 -0.37 -20.00 3.28
CA MET A 76 0.10 -18.61 3.20
C MET A 76 -0.64 -17.84 2.10
N GLN A 77 -0.84 -18.46 0.93
CA GLN A 77 -1.64 -17.84 -0.14
C GLN A 77 -3.08 -17.55 0.31
N ALA A 78 -3.75 -18.51 0.93
CA ALA A 78 -5.11 -18.33 1.43
C ALA A 78 -5.19 -17.25 2.52
N TYR A 79 -4.16 -17.16 3.37
CA TYR A 79 -4.02 -16.09 4.34
C TYR A 79 -3.89 -14.72 3.65
N MET A 80 -2.98 -14.58 2.69
CA MET A 80 -2.79 -13.34 1.92
C MET A 80 -4.05 -12.93 1.16
N ASP A 81 -4.77 -13.87 0.55
CA ASP A 81 -6.06 -13.62 -0.11
C ASP A 81 -7.15 -13.17 0.87
N SER A 82 -7.10 -13.63 2.13
CA SER A 82 -8.05 -13.23 3.18
C SER A 82 -7.75 -11.86 3.78
N VAL A 83 -6.48 -11.47 3.75
CA VAL A 83 -5.94 -10.29 4.44
C VAL A 83 -5.91 -9.08 3.54
N VAL A 84 -5.53 -9.29 2.27
CA VAL A 84 -5.49 -8.23 1.28
C VAL A 84 -6.92 -7.87 0.89
N GLU A 85 -7.37 -6.66 1.21
CA GLU A 85 -8.73 -6.23 0.90
C GLU A 85 -8.86 -5.90 -0.60
N GLU A 86 -8.89 -6.94 -1.45
CA GLU A 86 -8.91 -6.81 -2.92
C GLU A 86 -10.09 -5.95 -3.42
N ARG A 87 -11.21 -5.99 -2.69
CA ARG A 87 -12.38 -5.14 -2.93
C ARG A 87 -12.08 -3.66 -2.77
N LEU A 88 -11.26 -3.28 -1.79
CA LEU A 88 -10.83 -1.89 -1.59
C LEU A 88 -9.95 -1.46 -2.77
N TYR A 89 -8.93 -2.24 -3.10
CA TYR A 89 -8.00 -1.93 -4.20
C TYR A 89 -8.64 -1.93 -5.60
N SER A 90 -9.78 -2.61 -5.79
CA SER A 90 -10.49 -2.66 -7.08
C SER A 90 -11.23 -1.37 -7.48
N LYS A 91 -11.39 -0.41 -6.57
CA LYS A 91 -12.21 0.79 -6.80
C LYS A 91 -11.49 2.11 -6.56
N ILE A 92 -10.34 2.08 -5.89
CA ILE A 92 -9.67 3.28 -5.36
C ILE A 92 -9.03 4.16 -6.44
N ASP A 93 -8.83 3.65 -7.65
CA ASP A 93 -8.36 4.41 -8.81
C ASP A 93 -9.48 5.18 -9.53
N SER A 94 -10.74 4.86 -9.24
CA SER A 94 -11.91 5.54 -9.82
C SER A 94 -12.10 6.92 -9.20
N LYS A 95 -12.10 7.96 -10.05
CA LYS A 95 -12.40 9.34 -9.62
C LYS A 95 -13.76 9.47 -8.94
N ASP A 96 -14.79 8.79 -9.45
CA ASP A 96 -16.12 8.83 -8.87
C ASP A 96 -16.14 8.19 -7.48
N PHE A 97 -15.39 7.10 -7.29
CA PHE A 97 -15.26 6.48 -5.97
C PHE A 97 -14.59 7.43 -4.97
N VAL A 98 -13.49 8.08 -5.38
CA VAL A 98 -12.77 9.05 -4.54
C VAL A 98 -13.64 10.27 -4.22
N GLN A 99 -14.35 10.81 -5.21
CA GLN A 99 -15.28 11.93 -5.01
C GLN A 99 -16.35 11.59 -3.98
N ASN A 100 -17.00 10.43 -4.13
CA ASN A 100 -18.01 9.95 -3.18
C ASN A 100 -17.43 9.78 -1.77
N ALA A 101 -16.19 9.28 -1.65
CA ALA A 101 -15.52 9.14 -0.36
C ALA A 101 -15.25 10.49 0.31
N ILE A 102 -14.87 11.53 -0.46
CA ILE A 102 -14.68 12.90 0.03
C ILE A 102 -16.00 13.45 0.58
N GLU A 103 -17.07 13.36 -0.21
CA GLU A 103 -18.40 13.85 0.15
C GLU A 103 -18.97 13.13 1.39
N ALA A 104 -18.72 11.82 1.49
CA ALA A 104 -19.12 11.00 2.64
C ALA A 104 -18.22 11.17 3.88
N LYS A 105 -17.16 12.00 3.81
CA LYS A 105 -16.13 12.15 4.86
C LYS A 105 -15.44 10.83 5.23
N ASP A 106 -15.30 9.93 4.27
CA ASP A 106 -14.78 8.58 4.48
C ASP A 106 -13.30 8.42 4.08
N VAL A 107 -12.73 9.43 3.40
CA VAL A 107 -11.38 9.38 2.83
C VAL A 107 -10.31 9.00 3.85
N PHE A 108 -10.34 9.59 5.04
CA PHE A 108 -9.33 9.27 6.06
C PHE A 108 -9.46 7.83 6.57
N ARG A 109 -10.69 7.30 6.68
CA ARG A 109 -10.89 5.91 7.08
C ARG A 109 -10.32 4.97 6.02
N LEU A 110 -10.60 5.26 4.74
CA LEU A 110 -10.09 4.48 3.61
C LEU A 110 -8.56 4.56 3.51
N ALA A 111 -7.99 5.76 3.58
CA ALA A 111 -6.54 5.96 3.56
C ALA A 111 -5.86 5.18 4.69
N ILE A 112 -6.37 5.27 5.93
CA ILE A 112 -5.82 4.51 7.07
C ILE A 112 -5.95 2.99 6.86
N ALA A 113 -7.02 2.51 6.23
CA ALA A 113 -7.16 1.09 5.91
C ALA A 113 -6.10 0.66 4.88
N LEU A 114 -5.89 1.44 3.82
CA LEU A 114 -4.87 1.19 2.80
C LEU A 114 -3.45 1.10 3.40
N GLU A 115 -3.11 2.01 4.31
CA GLU A 115 -1.81 2.01 5.00
C GLU A 115 -1.63 0.78 5.91
N LYS A 116 -2.70 0.34 6.58
CA LYS A 116 -2.66 -0.88 7.42
C LYS A 116 -2.44 -2.13 6.57
N ASP A 117 -3.10 -2.20 5.43
CA ASP A 117 -2.92 -3.29 4.47
C ASP A 117 -1.48 -3.30 3.94
N ALA A 118 -0.91 -2.14 3.65
CA ALA A 118 0.49 -2.00 3.24
C ALA A 118 1.45 -2.54 4.31
N ILE A 119 1.29 -2.12 5.56
CA ILE A 119 2.09 -2.60 6.69
C ILE A 119 2.02 -4.12 6.81
N LEU A 120 0.83 -4.68 6.73
CA LEU A 120 0.64 -6.13 6.86
C LEU A 120 1.30 -6.87 5.70
N PHE A 121 1.09 -6.41 4.47
CA PHE A 121 1.75 -6.95 3.29
C PHE A 121 3.28 -6.92 3.40
N PHE A 122 3.85 -5.81 3.88
CA PHE A 122 5.30 -5.66 4.02
C PHE A 122 5.87 -6.58 5.11
N TRP A 123 5.13 -6.83 6.19
CA TRP A 123 5.53 -7.81 7.21
C TRP A 123 5.62 -9.21 6.63
N GLU A 124 4.59 -9.62 5.88
CA GLU A 124 4.57 -10.92 5.21
C GLU A 124 5.60 -11.02 4.09
N PHE A 125 6.06 -9.89 3.55
CA PHE A 125 7.12 -9.87 2.53
C PHE A 125 8.54 -10.12 3.10
N LEU A 126 8.78 -9.85 4.39
CA LEU A 126 10.11 -9.93 5.01
C LEU A 126 10.85 -11.27 4.86
N PRO A 127 10.19 -12.45 4.92
CA PRO A 127 10.88 -13.72 4.74
C PRO A 127 11.45 -13.91 3.33
N TYR A 128 10.90 -13.21 2.32
CA TYR A 128 11.25 -13.38 0.91
C TYR A 128 12.35 -12.42 0.42
N VAL A 129 12.89 -11.58 1.30
CA VAL A 129 13.97 -10.64 0.99
C VAL A 129 15.24 -10.99 1.76
N ASN A 130 16.41 -10.66 1.19
CA ASN A 130 17.68 -10.86 1.87
C ASN A 130 17.82 -9.93 3.09
N ASP A 131 18.77 -10.21 3.99
CA ASP A 131 18.92 -9.47 5.25
C ASP A 131 19.22 -7.97 5.09
N LYS A 132 19.88 -7.59 3.99
CA LYS A 132 20.13 -6.18 3.67
C LYS A 132 18.80 -5.48 3.36
N ASP A 133 17.97 -6.11 2.56
CA ASP A 133 16.68 -5.58 2.11
C ASP A 133 15.60 -5.67 3.19
N LYS A 134 15.68 -6.62 4.13
CA LYS A 134 14.81 -6.65 5.33
C LYS A 134 14.87 -5.34 6.12
N LYS A 135 16.05 -4.72 6.22
CA LYS A 135 16.19 -3.42 6.90
C LYS A 135 15.42 -2.33 6.17
N LEU A 136 15.48 -2.32 4.84
CA LEU A 136 14.77 -1.37 3.99
C LEU A 136 13.25 -1.55 4.11
N VAL A 137 12.75 -2.79 4.04
CA VAL A 137 11.32 -3.09 4.21
C VAL A 137 10.82 -2.68 5.60
N ARG A 138 11.61 -2.88 6.66
CA ARG A 138 11.26 -2.38 8.01
C ARG A 138 11.19 -0.86 8.09
N THR A 139 12.06 -0.15 7.37
CA THR A 139 11.97 1.31 7.28
C THR A 139 10.65 1.74 6.62
N LEU A 140 10.26 1.11 5.50
CA LEU A 140 8.98 1.39 4.84
C LEU A 140 7.79 1.13 5.78
N ILE A 141 7.81 0.02 6.53
CA ILE A 141 6.78 -0.28 7.56
C ILE A 141 6.65 0.85 8.58
N ASP A 142 7.76 1.43 9.04
CA ASP A 142 7.72 2.52 10.03
C ASP A 142 7.27 3.86 9.42
N GLU A 143 7.53 4.08 8.13
CA GLU A 143 7.03 5.20 7.34
C GLU A 143 5.49 5.13 7.20
N GLU A 144 4.91 3.98 6.84
CA GLU A 144 3.44 3.82 6.74
C GLU A 144 2.74 4.00 8.10
N LYS A 145 3.37 3.55 9.20
CA LYS A 145 2.87 3.87 10.55
C LYS A 145 2.86 5.38 10.79
N GLY A 146 3.82 6.10 10.23
CA GLY A 146 3.88 7.57 10.22
C GLY A 146 2.72 8.19 9.46
N HIS A 147 2.43 7.69 8.26
CA HIS A 147 1.30 8.13 7.45
C HIS A 147 -0.03 7.96 8.20
N ILE A 148 -0.25 6.81 8.85
CA ILE A 148 -1.45 6.59 9.69
C ILE A 148 -1.59 7.65 10.78
N ARG A 149 -0.48 8.03 11.45
CA ARG A 149 -0.51 9.07 12.50
C ARG A 149 -0.89 10.44 11.92
N LEU A 150 -0.36 10.79 10.75
CA LEU A 150 -0.67 12.05 10.06
C LEU A 150 -2.14 12.09 9.62
N LEU A 151 -2.61 11.01 8.97
CA LEU A 151 -4.00 10.85 8.53
C LEU A 151 -4.96 10.93 9.72
N TRP A 152 -4.68 10.23 10.81
CA TRP A 152 -5.51 10.26 12.01
C TRP A 152 -5.59 11.67 12.60
N LYS A 153 -4.44 12.36 12.73
CA LYS A 153 -4.40 13.72 13.25
C LYS A 153 -5.23 14.68 12.39
N MET A 154 -5.03 14.66 11.07
CA MET A 154 -5.78 15.51 10.14
C MET A 154 -7.28 15.23 10.18
N LYS A 155 -7.68 13.94 10.29
CA LYS A 155 -9.09 13.56 10.47
C LYS A 155 -9.72 14.25 11.69
N GLN A 156 -9.01 14.28 12.82
CA GLN A 156 -9.49 14.95 14.04
C GLN A 156 -9.57 16.47 13.86
N GLU A 157 -8.56 17.08 13.24
CA GLU A 157 -8.49 18.53 13.02
C GLU A 157 -9.62 19.03 12.11
N LEU A 158 -10.00 18.25 11.10
CA LEU A 158 -11.09 18.58 10.16
C LEU A 158 -12.48 18.14 10.64
N GLY A 159 -12.60 17.51 11.81
CA GLY A 159 -13.88 17.06 12.35
C GLY A 159 -14.61 16.05 11.45
N GLN A 160 -13.84 15.15 10.81
CA GLN A 160 -14.33 14.02 10.02
C GLN A 160 -14.27 12.73 10.83
#